data_AF-A0A960IJX5-F1
#
_entry.id   AF-A0A960IJX5-F1
#
_cell.length_a   1.000
_cell.length_b   1.000
_cell.length_c   1.000
_cell.angle_alpha   90.00
_cell.angle_beta   90.00
_cell.angle_gamma   90.00
#
_symmetry.space_group_name_H-M   'P 1'
#
loop_
_entity.id
_entity.type
_entity.pdbx_description
1 polymer ?
#
loop_
_entity_poly.entity_id
_entity_poly.type
_entity_poly.pdbx_seq_one_letter_code
_entity_poly.pdbx_strand_id
1 'polypeptide(L)' 'MDPQRVKEVYERLEILEDRLGYKLRHRGSVPGRLSVDQLEDRVHDLTSYTVELRELVRDLIQAIAARPA' A
#
# COMPACT_ATOMS: atom_id res chain seq x y z
N MET A 1 -17.17 -16.16 -1.87
CA MET A 1 -16.66 -14.83 -1.49
C MET A 1 -17.13 -14.55 -0.08
N ASP A 2 -16.22 -14.16 0.81
CA ASP A 2 -16.56 -13.69 2.15
C ASP A 2 -16.66 -12.14 2.13
N PRO A 3 -17.87 -11.56 2.12
CA PRO A 3 -18.06 -10.11 1.97
C PRO A 3 -17.53 -9.32 3.17
N GLN A 4 -17.48 -9.91 4.36
CA GLN A 4 -16.97 -9.25 5.56
C GLN A 4 -15.45 -9.10 5.46
N ARG A 5 -14.74 -10.17 5.06
CA ARG A 5 -13.29 -10.11 4.82
C ARG A 5 -12.91 -9.15 3.69
N VAL A 6 -13.72 -9.07 2.64
CA VAL A 6 -13.48 -8.08 1.56
C VAL A 6 -13.57 -6.66 2.10
N LYS A 7 -14.57 -6.36 2.95
CA LYS A 7 -14.71 -5.05 3.58
C LYS A 7 -13.51 -4.71 4.48
N GLU A 8 -13.07 -5.66 5.31
CA GLU A 8 -11.89 -5.47 6.18
C GLU A 8 -10.60 -5.21 5.40
N VAL A 9 -10.38 -5.94 4.30
CA VAL A 9 -9.22 -5.70 3.42
C VAL A 9 -9.30 -4.33 2.76
N TYR A 10 -10.50 -3.91 2.37
CA TYR A 10 -10.71 -2.57 1.80
C TYR A 10 -10.42 -1.45 2.81
N GLU A 11 -10.88 -1.56 4.06
CA GLU A 11 -10.57 -0.58 5.12
C GLU A 11 -9.06 -0.49 5.38
N ARG A 12 -8.35 -1.64 5.39
CA ARG A 12 -6.89 -1.67 5.53
C ARG A 12 -6.17 -1.02 4.33
N LEU A 13 -6.73 -1.14 3.13
CA LEU A 13 -6.20 -0.47 1.94
C LEU A 13 -6.34 1.05 2.03
N GLU A 14 -7.48 1.56 2.53
CA GLU A 14 -7.67 2.99 2.77
C GLU A 14 -6.65 3.53 3.79
N ILE A 15 -6.42 2.81 4.88
CA ILE A 15 -5.38 3.18 5.87
C ILE A 15 -3.98 3.23 5.24
N LEU A 16 -3.66 2.28 4.35
CA LEU A 16 -2.37 2.28 3.64
C LEU A 16 -2.22 3.47 2.70
N GLU A 17 -3.28 3.81 1.96
CA GLU A 17 -3.35 4.99 1.10
C GLU A 17 -3.15 6.29 1.90
N ASP A 18 -3.83 6.43 3.04
CA ASP A 18 -3.71 7.61 3.91
C ASP A 18 -2.30 7.77 4.49
N ARG A 19 -1.66 6.67 4.88
CA ARG A 19 -0.36 6.71 5.55
C ARG A 19 0.81 6.94 4.60
N LEU A 20 0.79 6.30 3.43
CA LEU A 20 1.95 6.25 2.51
C LEU A 20 1.62 6.71 1.09
N GLY A 21 0.35 6.68 0.68
CA GLY A 21 -0.07 7.09 -0.66
C GLY A 21 0.26 8.55 -0.97
N TYR A 22 0.05 9.47 -0.02
CA TYR A 22 0.40 10.88 -0.23
C TYR A 22 1.92 11.10 -0.39
N LYS A 23 2.73 10.37 0.40
CA LYS A 23 4.20 10.45 0.34
C LYS A 23 4.74 10.04 -1.03
N LEU A 24 4.09 9.05 -1.65
CA LEU A 24 4.44 8.53 -2.97
C LEU A 24 3.89 9.38 -4.12
N ARG A 25 2.69 9.98 -4.00
CA ARG A 25 2.07 10.79 -5.05
C ARG A 25 2.68 12.19 -5.23
N HIS A 26 3.15 12.83 -4.15
CA HIS A 26 3.38 14.28 -4.15
C HIS A 26 4.70 14.79 -4.74
N ARG A 27 5.56 13.98 -5.39
CA ARG A 27 6.94 14.43 -5.69
C ARG A 27 7.43 14.29 -7.13
N GLY A 28 6.52 14.36 -8.10
CA GLY A 28 6.84 14.37 -9.54
C GLY A 28 7.58 15.61 -10.08
N SER A 29 7.90 16.62 -9.27
CA SER A 29 8.58 17.83 -9.77
C SER A 29 9.29 18.64 -8.68
N VAL A 30 10.20 18.04 -7.91
CA VAL A 30 11.21 18.85 -7.18
C VAL A 30 12.40 19.02 -8.13
N PRO A 31 12.66 20.22 -8.68
CA PRO A 31 13.84 20.46 -9.49
C PRO A 31 15.04 20.49 -8.54
N GLY A 32 15.75 19.37 -8.43
CA GLY A 32 16.92 19.24 -7.57
C GLY A 32 17.35 17.79 -7.37
N ARG A 33 18.65 17.56 -7.39
CA ARG A 33 19.24 16.25 -7.08
C ARG A 33 18.98 15.97 -5.59
N LEU A 34 18.33 14.85 -5.29
CA LEU A 34 18.06 14.44 -3.92
C LEU A 34 19.36 14.12 -3.19
N SER A 35 19.41 14.37 -1.88
CA SER A 35 20.49 13.82 -1.06
C SER A 35 20.36 12.30 -0.98
N VAL A 36 21.46 11.63 -0.59
CA VAL A 36 21.46 10.18 -0.38
C VAL A 36 20.46 9.79 0.71
N ASP A 37 20.44 10.50 1.84
CA ASP A 37 19.50 10.26 2.93
C ASP A 37 18.03 10.37 2.47
N GLN A 38 17.71 11.37 1.65
CA GLN A 38 16.38 11.54 1.08
C GLN A 38 16.01 10.43 0.08
N LEU A 39 17.00 9.80 -0.55
CA LEU A 39 16.78 8.66 -1.42
C LEU A 39 16.52 7.39 -0.60
N GLU A 40 17.29 7.18 0.47
CA GLU A 40 17.10 6.05 1.39
C GLU A 40 15.71 6.07 2.04
N ASP A 41 15.28 7.23 2.55
CA ASP A 41 13.93 7.40 3.12
C ASP A 41 12.84 7.07 2.11
N ARG A 42 13.01 7.47 0.84
CA ARG A 42 12.06 7.17 -0.24
C ARG A 42 12.03 5.69 -0.58
N VAL A 43 13.18 5.06 -0.65
CA VAL A 43 13.27 3.61 -0.91
C VAL A 43 12.61 2.86 0.24
N HIS A 44 12.81 3.30 1.48
CA HIS A 44 12.17 2.72 2.66
C HIS A 44 10.64 2.88 2.61
N ASP A 45 10.13 4.08 2.36
CA ASP A 45 8.68 4.34 2.24
C ASP A 45 8.05 3.53 1.09
N LEU A 46 8.71 3.45 -0.07
CA LEU A 46 8.26 2.66 -1.22
C LEU A 46 8.26 1.16 -0.91
N THR A 47 9.30 0.66 -0.25
CA THR A 47 9.41 -0.74 0.14
C THR A 47 8.32 -1.10 1.12
N SER A 48 8.10 -0.26 2.13
CA SER A 48 7.04 -0.44 3.13
C SER A 48 5.66 -0.51 2.47
N TYR A 49 5.34 0.46 1.60
CA TYR A 49 4.07 0.46 0.87
C TYR A 49 3.89 -0.80 0.01
N THR A 50 4.94 -1.22 -0.70
CA THR A 50 4.86 -2.35 -1.64
C THR A 50 4.66 -3.68 -0.91
N VAL A 51 5.35 -3.88 0.23
CA VAL A 51 5.20 -5.09 1.04
C VAL A 51 3.79 -5.17 1.61
N GLU A 52 3.29 -4.10 2.21
CA GLU A 52 1.94 -4.06 2.79
C GLU A 52 0.86 -4.22 1.71
N LEU A 53 1.00 -3.55 0.56
CA LEU A 53 0.08 -3.71 -0.57
C LEU A 53 0.03 -5.15 -1.07
N ARG A 54 1.19 -5.81 -1.19
CA ARG A 54 1.26 -7.22 -1.59
C ARG A 54 0.49 -8.12 -0.62
N GLU A 55 0.60 -7.87 0.68
CA GLU A 55 -0.13 -8.63 1.71
C GLU A 55 -1.65 -8.41 1.59
N LEU A 56 -2.09 -7.16 1.44
CA LEU A 56 -3.51 -6.84 1.23
C LEU A 56 -4.08 -7.46 -0.04
N VAL A 57 -3.33 -7.45 -1.14
CA VAL A 57 -3.74 -8.10 -2.40
C VAL A 57 -3.88 -9.61 -2.20
N ARG A 58 -2.94 -10.24 -1.48
CA ARG A 58 -3.04 -11.67 -1.15
C ARG A 58 -4.29 -11.96 -0.33
N ASP A 59 -4.57 -11.16 0.69
CA ASP A 59 -5.74 -11.31 1.55
C ASP A 59 -7.04 -11.10 0.76
N LEU A 60 -7.06 -10.12 -0.15
CA LEU A 60 -8.19 -9.86 -1.06
C LEU A 60 -8.47 -11.07 -1.96
N ILE A 61 -7.42 -11.62 -2.59
CA ILE A 61 -7.54 -12.80 -3.45
C ILE A 61 -8.12 -13.97 -2.64
N GLN A 62 -7.65 -14.18 -1.41
CA GLN A 62 -8.17 -15.23 -0.53
C GLN A 62 -9.63 -15.00 -0.14
N ALA A 63 -10.02 -13.76 0.18
CA ALA A 63 -11.40 -13.41 0.52
C ALA A 63 -12.37 -13.62 -0.65
N ILE A 64 -11.92 -13.33 -1.88
CA ILE A 64 -12.68 -13.56 -3.11
C ILE A 64 -12.79 -15.07 -3.39
N ALA A 65 -11.66 -15.78 -3.33
CA ALA A 65 -11.56 -17.20 -3.66
C ALA A 65 -12.21 -18.13 -2.61
N ALA A 66 -12.38 -17.67 -1.37
CA ALA A 66 -13.07 -18.42 -0.33
C ALA A 66 -14.51 -18.74 -0.78
N ARG A 67 -14.87 -20.02 -0.89
CA ARG A 67 -16.28 -20.40 -1.10
C ARG A 67 -17.07 -20.12 0.18
N PRO A 68 -18.32 -19.59 0.09
CA PRO A 68 -19.21 -19.59 1.24
C PRO A 68 -19.40 -21.04 1.70
N ALA A 69 -19.23 -21.29 3.01
CA ALA A 69 -19.61 -22.56 3.63
C ALA A 69 -21.13 -22.65 3.74
#